data_AF-A0A256BI40-F1
#
_entry.id   AF-A0A256BI40-F1
#
_cell.length_a   1.000
_cell.length_b   1.000
_cell.length_c   1.000
_cell.angle_alpha   90.00
_cell.angle_beta   90.00
_cell.angle_gamma   90.00
#
_symmetry.space_group_name_H-M   'P 1'
#
loop_
_entity.id
_entity.type
_entity.pdbx_description
1 polymer ?
#
loop_
_entity_poly.entity_id
_entity_poly.type
_entity_poly.pdbx_seq_one_letter_code
_entity_poly.pdbx_strand_id
1 'polypeptide(L)'
;MSNLMATFIAKYGQSDTIRKVKSPLRICPIGAHSDYQGGRVTGMTLDASVDMVYAPREDSYLEIQSEDFPDTELFSYGHDLEYIPGFWGSYIRGAVKALQEDHVLKVGLNAVVSGKLPIGGLSPHQRLLQQLI
;
A
#
# COMPACT_ATOMS: atom_id res chain seq x y z
N MET A 1 2.57 -12.85 -7.35
CA MET A 1 1.89 -12.11 -8.44
C MET A 1 0.86 -12.92 -9.23
N SER A 2 1.07 -14.18 -9.64
CA SER A 2 0.03 -14.95 -10.37
C SER A 2 -1.23 -15.18 -9.53
N ASN A 3 -1.07 -15.50 -8.25
CA ASN A 3 -2.19 -15.68 -7.32
C ASN A 3 -2.99 -14.38 -7.11
N LEU A 4 -2.31 -13.27 -6.83
CA LEU A 4 -2.93 -11.95 -6.61
C LEU A 4 -3.80 -11.48 -7.78
N MET A 5 -3.39 -11.77 -9.02
CA MET A 5 -4.17 -11.47 -10.21
C MET A 5 -5.46 -12.31 -10.26
N ALA A 6 -5.39 -13.59 -9.91
CA ALA A 6 -6.55 -14.46 -9.84
C ALA A 6 -7.52 -14.00 -8.73
N THR A 7 -7.02 -13.61 -7.56
CA THR A 7 -7.81 -13.01 -6.48
C THR A 7 -8.53 -11.74 -6.96
N PHE A 8 -7.82 -10.86 -7.67
CA PHE A 8 -8.41 -9.65 -8.24
C PHE A 8 -9.54 -9.97 -9.23
N ILE A 9 -9.29 -10.86 -10.20
CA ILE A 9 -10.28 -11.23 -11.21
C ILE A 9 -11.49 -11.91 -10.58
N ALA A 10 -11.29 -12.76 -9.57
CA ALA A 10 -12.38 -13.44 -8.87
C ALA A 10 -13.31 -12.46 -8.14
N LYS A 11 -12.77 -11.35 -7.61
CA LYS A 11 -13.56 -10.36 -6.86
C LYS A 11 -14.15 -9.25 -7.73
N TYR A 12 -13.33 -8.66 -8.61
CA TYR A 12 -13.67 -7.47 -9.37
C TYR A 12 -13.97 -7.74 -10.84
N GLY A 13 -13.82 -8.99 -11.28
CA GLY A 13 -13.97 -9.37 -12.68
C GLY A 13 -12.73 -9.06 -13.51
N GLN A 14 -12.80 -9.41 -14.80
CA GLN A 14 -11.74 -9.13 -15.75
C GLN A 14 -11.92 -7.72 -16.35
N SER A 15 -10.81 -7.00 -16.50
CA SER A 15 -10.76 -5.67 -17.10
C SER A 15 -9.48 -5.50 -17.90
N ASP A 16 -9.54 -4.78 -19.01
CA ASP A 16 -8.36 -4.50 -19.86
C ASP A 16 -7.41 -3.48 -19.24
N THR A 17 -7.83 -2.84 -18.14
CA THR A 17 -7.08 -1.77 -17.46
C THR A 17 -6.36 -2.26 -16.20
N ILE A 18 -6.33 -3.57 -15.95
CA ILE A 18 -5.66 -4.12 -14.76
C ILE A 18 -4.15 -3.88 -14.85
N ARG A 19 -3.61 -3.26 -13.80
CA ARG A 19 -2.19 -2.95 -13.62
C ARG A 19 -1.63 -3.65 -12.40
N LYS A 20 -0.31 -3.77 -12.37
CA LYS A 20 0.44 -4.38 -11.26
C LYS A 20 1.54 -3.43 -10.83
N VAL A 21 1.73 -3.31 -9.53
CA VAL A 21 2.84 -2.60 -8.93
C VAL A 21 3.48 -3.48 -7.86
N LYS A 22 4.80 -3.36 -7.72
CA LYS A 22 5.61 -4.07 -6.73
C LYS A 22 6.46 -3.04 -6.02
N SER A 23 6.33 -2.97 -4.70
CA SER A 23 7.14 -2.13 -3.82
C SER A 23 8.06 -3.02 -2.97
N PRO A 24 9.37 -3.08 -3.25
CA PRO A 24 10.29 -3.88 -2.47
C PRO A 24 10.45 -3.31 -1.06
N LEU A 25 10.57 -4.18 -0.06
CA LEU A 25 10.95 -3.78 1.29
C LEU A 25 12.40 -3.36 1.32
N ARG A 26 12.79 -2.53 2.28
CA ARG A 26 14.16 -2.02 2.38
C ARG A 26 14.70 -2.10 3.81
N ILE A 27 15.99 -2.43 3.91
CA ILE A 27 16.76 -2.35 5.14
C ILE A 27 17.76 -1.21 5.08
N CYS A 28 18.17 -0.71 6.24
CA CYS A 28 19.22 0.29 6.39
C CYS A 28 20.34 -0.28 7.27
N PRO A 29 21.36 -0.94 6.69
CA PRO A 29 22.42 -1.58 7.48
C PRO A 29 23.26 -0.60 8.31
N ILE A 30 23.50 0.60 7.79
CA ILE A 30 24.31 1.65 8.42
C ILE A 30 23.57 2.99 8.33
N GLY A 31 23.55 3.72 9.44
CA GLY A 31 23.00 5.08 9.50
C GLY A 31 21.52 5.16 9.89
N ALA A 32 20.93 4.09 10.44
CA ALA A 32 19.62 4.19 11.07
C ALA A 32 19.64 5.31 12.12
N HIS A 33 18.59 6.15 12.14
CA HIS A 33 18.46 7.34 13.00
C HIS A 33 19.41 8.51 12.68
N SER A 34 20.23 8.43 11.63
CA SER A 34 21.01 9.57 11.13
C SER A 34 20.26 10.36 10.04
N ASP A 35 19.23 9.74 9.45
CA ASP A 35 18.39 10.27 8.37
C ASP A 35 17.72 11.59 8.74
N TYR A 36 17.07 11.67 9.91
CA TYR A 36 16.41 12.90 10.36
C TYR A 36 17.39 14.00 10.81
N GLN A 37 18.69 13.71 10.88
CA GLN A 37 19.75 14.67 11.20
C GLN A 37 20.55 15.09 9.95
N GLY A 38 20.12 14.69 8.75
CA GLY A 38 20.84 14.97 7.50
C GLY A 38 22.12 14.14 7.32
N GLY A 39 22.28 13.08 8.11
CA GLY A 39 23.38 12.13 7.98
C GLY A 39 23.25 11.21 6.77
N ARG A 40 24.36 10.59 6.36
CA ARG A 40 24.35 9.63 5.25
C ARG A 40 23.81 8.29 5.74
N VAL A 41 22.96 7.68 4.93
CA VAL A 41 22.39 6.36 5.19
C VAL A 41 22.69 5.41 4.02
N THR A 42 22.74 4.12 4.30
CA THR A 42 22.84 3.09 3.25
C THR A 42 21.52 2.34 3.17
N GLY A 43 20.89 2.29 2.00
CA GLY A 43 19.67 1.52 1.77
C GLY A 43 19.92 0.30 0.89
N MET A 44 19.28 -0.82 1.20
CA MET A 44 19.25 -2.01 0.35
C MET A 44 17.82 -2.56 0.28
N THR A 45 17.36 -2.89 -0.93
CA THR A 45 16.08 -3.58 -1.13
C THR A 45 16.20 -5.06 -0.81
N LEU A 46 15.17 -5.62 -0.19
CA LEU A 46 14.98 -7.05 -0.01
C LEU A 46 14.24 -7.65 -1.20
N ASP A 47 14.35 -8.97 -1.35
CA ASP A 47 13.53 -9.72 -2.32
C ASP A 47 12.04 -9.78 -1.91
N ALA A 48 11.76 -9.53 -0.63
CA ALA A 48 10.42 -9.36 -0.07
C ALA A 48 9.80 -8.03 -0.52
N SER A 49 8.51 -8.05 -0.85
CA SER A 49 7.79 -6.89 -1.38
C SER A 49 6.33 -6.86 -0.94
N VAL A 50 5.75 -5.68 -1.05
CA VAL A 50 4.30 -5.47 -1.15
C VAL A 50 3.94 -5.39 -2.62
N ASP A 51 3.13 -6.35 -3.07
CA ASP A 51 2.61 -6.42 -4.43
C ASP A 51 1.15 -5.96 -4.42
N MET A 52 0.74 -5.19 -5.44
CA MET A 52 -0.64 -4.77 -5.62
C MET A 52 -1.08 -4.97 -7.06
N VAL A 53 -2.28 -5.50 -7.24
CA VAL A 53 -3.01 -5.54 -8.52
C VAL A 53 -4.18 -4.60 -8.40
N TYR A 54 -4.37 -3.72 -9.39
CA TYR A 54 -5.41 -2.71 -9.32
C TYR A 54 -6.00 -2.38 -10.69
N ALA A 55 -7.21 -1.83 -10.69
CA ALA A 55 -7.84 -1.23 -11.87
C ALA A 55 -8.60 0.05 -11.47
N PRO A 56 -8.65 1.08 -12.33
CA PRO A 56 -9.45 2.27 -12.07
C PRO A 56 -10.94 1.93 -12.00
N ARG A 57 -11.68 2.69 -11.18
CA ARG A 57 -13.16 2.69 -11.14
C ARG A 57 -13.68 4.02 -11.67
N GLU A 58 -14.92 4.02 -12.16
CA GLU A 58 -15.58 5.23 -12.65
C GLU A 58 -16.12 6.13 -11.52
N ASP A 59 -16.27 5.59 -10.31
CA ASP A 59 -16.75 6.31 -9.13
C ASP A 59 -15.59 6.95 -8.33
N SER A 60 -15.91 7.60 -7.20
CA SER A 60 -14.90 8.21 -6.32
C SER A 60 -14.36 7.28 -5.23
N TYR A 61 -14.68 5.98 -5.32
CA TYR A 61 -14.41 5.02 -4.25
C TYR A 61 -13.12 4.25 -4.49
N LEU A 62 -12.38 4.04 -3.42
CA LEU A 62 -11.28 3.10 -3.34
C LEU A 62 -11.75 1.89 -2.54
N GLU A 63 -11.71 0.72 -3.17
CA GLU A 63 -11.96 -0.56 -2.54
C GLU A 63 -10.71 -1.44 -2.63
N ILE A 64 -10.07 -1.69 -1.49
CA ILE A 64 -8.77 -2.33 -1.43
C ILE A 64 -8.83 -3.50 -0.45
N GLN A 65 -8.52 -4.69 -0.94
CA GLN A 65 -8.45 -5.89 -0.12
C GLN A 65 -7.01 -6.28 0.17
N SER A 66 -6.72 -6.62 1.41
CA SER A 66 -5.47 -7.28 1.77
C SER A 66 -5.61 -8.80 1.72
N GLU A 67 -4.59 -9.51 1.24
CA GLU A 67 -4.46 -10.96 1.46
C GLU A 67 -3.89 -11.28 2.85
N ASP A 68 -3.25 -10.31 3.51
CA ASP A 68 -2.62 -10.49 4.83
C ASP A 68 -3.57 -10.14 6.00
N PHE A 69 -4.61 -9.36 5.72
CA PHE A 69 -5.61 -8.95 6.69
C PHE A 69 -7.01 -9.31 6.17
N PRO A 70 -7.93 -9.78 7.04
CA PRO A 70 -9.26 -10.22 6.63
C PRO A 70 -10.14 -9.07 6.11
N ASP A 71 -9.83 -7.83 6.48
CA ASP A 71 -10.67 -6.67 6.22
C ASP A 71 -10.45 -6.11 4.80
N THR A 72 -11.54 -5.76 4.13
CA THR A 72 -11.52 -4.91 2.94
C THR A 72 -11.72 -3.47 3.38
N GLU A 73 -10.87 -2.57 2.87
CA GLU A 73 -11.07 -1.15 3.06
C GLU A 73 -11.88 -0.57 1.90
N LEU A 74 -12.96 0.16 2.23
CA LEU A 74 -13.75 0.92 1.28
C LEU A 74 -13.87 2.36 1.77
N PHE A 75 -13.52 3.34 0.93
CA PHE A 75 -13.62 4.76 1.25
C PHE A 75 -13.66 5.63 0.00
N SER A 76 -14.24 6.82 0.09
CA SER A 76 -14.12 7.81 -0.99
C SER A 76 -12.91 8.71 -0.79
N TYR A 77 -12.16 8.97 -1.87
CA TYR A 77 -11.08 9.97 -1.82
C TYR A 77 -11.60 11.40 -1.60
N GLY A 78 -12.91 11.65 -1.73
CA GLY A 78 -13.47 13.00 -1.57
C GLY A 78 -13.80 13.39 -0.14
N HIS A 79 -14.05 12.43 0.75
CA HIS A 79 -14.57 12.72 2.10
C HIS A 79 -14.04 11.81 3.21
N ASP A 80 -13.59 10.59 2.90
CA ASP A 80 -13.31 9.57 3.92
C ASP A 80 -11.79 9.37 4.11
N LEU A 81 -11.06 10.39 4.56
CA LEU A 81 -9.59 10.32 4.74
C LEU A 81 -9.14 10.42 6.20
N GLU A 82 -10.06 10.18 7.14
CA GLU A 82 -9.75 10.20 8.56
C GLU A 82 -8.84 9.03 8.98
N TYR A 83 -7.96 9.30 9.93
CA TYR A 83 -7.10 8.27 10.52
C TYR A 83 -7.91 7.40 11.48
N ILE A 84 -7.86 6.07 11.26
CA ILE A 84 -8.49 5.07 12.12
C ILE A 84 -7.39 4.32 12.89
N PRO A 85 -7.26 4.51 14.22
CA PRO A 85 -6.22 3.87 15.01
C PRO A 85 -6.25 2.34 14.89
N GLY A 86 -5.10 1.73 14.62
CA GLY A 86 -4.96 0.27 14.55
C GLY A 86 -5.50 -0.38 13.28
N PHE A 87 -6.16 0.37 12.39
CA PHE A 87 -6.63 -0.12 11.11
C PHE A 87 -5.55 0.02 10.04
N TRP A 88 -5.25 -1.07 9.33
CA TRP A 88 -4.22 -1.08 8.28
C TRP A 88 -4.57 -0.17 7.10
N GLY A 89 -5.86 0.06 6.86
CA GLY A 89 -6.33 0.94 5.80
C GLY A 89 -5.96 2.42 5.99
N SER A 90 -5.68 2.84 7.23
CA SER A 90 -5.21 4.19 7.53
C SER A 90 -3.93 4.58 6.78
N TYR A 91 -3.09 3.61 6.42
CA TYR A 91 -1.90 3.86 5.59
C TYR A 91 -2.27 4.21 4.15
N ILE A 92 -3.30 3.56 3.60
CA ILE A 92 -3.80 3.86 2.27
C ILE A 92 -4.46 5.24 2.27
N ARG A 93 -5.30 5.55 3.27
CA ARG A 93 -5.90 6.88 3.42
C ARG A 93 -4.84 7.98 3.51
N GLY A 94 -3.78 7.73 4.27
CA GLY A 94 -2.63 8.63 4.34
C GLY A 94 -1.93 8.83 2.99
N ALA A 95 -1.71 7.74 2.24
CA ALA A 95 -1.12 7.81 0.90
C ALA A 95 -2.01 8.57 -0.09
N VAL A 96 -3.33 8.34 -0.06
CA VAL A 96 -4.30 9.09 -0.89
C VAL A 96 -4.29 10.57 -0.53
N LYS A 97 -4.28 10.89 0.77
CA LYS A 97 -4.21 12.26 1.26
C LYS A 97 -2.94 12.98 0.79
N ALA A 98 -1.78 12.33 0.91
CA ALA A 98 -0.51 12.86 0.43
C ALA A 98 -0.52 13.05 -1.11
N LEU A 99 -1.09 12.10 -1.85
CA LEU A 99 -1.20 12.19 -3.31
C LEU A 99 -2.08 13.37 -3.75
N GLN A 100 -3.09 13.72 -2.95
CA GLN A 100 -3.98 14.85 -3.21
C GLN A 100 -3.34 16.23 -2.99
N GLU A 101 -2.19 16.30 -2.32
CA GLU A 101 -1.46 17.57 -2.15
C GLU A 101 -0.97 18.10 -3.50
N ASP A 102 -0.57 17.21 -4.40
CA ASP A 102 -0.02 17.55 -5.72
C ASP A 102 -0.92 17.16 -6.91
N HIS A 103 -1.96 16.36 -6.69
CA HIS A 103 -2.79 15.80 -7.77
C HIS A 103 -4.29 15.80 -7.50
N VAL A 104 -5.09 16.11 -8.53
CA VAL A 104 -6.55 15.95 -8.49
C VAL A 104 -6.92 14.53 -8.89
N LEU A 105 -7.45 13.75 -7.94
CA LEU A 105 -7.99 12.42 -8.20
C LEU A 105 -9.33 12.52 -8.94
N LYS A 106 -9.44 11.78 -10.05
CA LYS A 106 -10.61 11.81 -10.95
C LYS A 106 -11.35 10.48 -11.04
N VAL A 107 -10.73 9.41 -10.55
CA VAL A 107 -11.19 8.03 -10.68
C VAL A 107 -10.90 7.29 -9.39
N GLY A 108 -11.77 6.34 -9.08
CA GLY A 108 -11.63 5.43 -7.95
C GLY A 108 -10.67 4.29 -8.27
N LEU A 109 -10.58 3.33 -7.36
CA LEU A 109 -9.63 2.22 -7.45
C LEU A 109 -10.23 0.94 -6.89
N ASN A 110 -10.19 -0.14 -7.65
CA ASN A 110 -10.25 -1.49 -7.10
C ASN A 110 -8.84 -2.00 -6.97
N ALA A 111 -8.47 -2.57 -5.83
CA ALA A 111 -7.18 -3.22 -5.68
C ALA A 111 -7.18 -4.43 -4.74
N VAL A 112 -6.23 -5.31 -4.98
CA VAL A 112 -5.84 -6.37 -4.05
C VAL A 112 -4.35 -6.20 -3.76
N VAL A 113 -3.98 -6.20 -2.48
CA VAL A 113 -2.62 -6.03 -1.98
C VAL A 113 -2.17 -7.27 -1.20
N SER A 114 -0.90 -7.63 -1.32
CA SER A 114 -0.29 -8.75 -0.60
C SER A 114 1.17 -8.42 -0.28
N GLY A 115 1.52 -8.48 0.99
CA GLY A 115 2.84 -8.19 1.52
C GLY A 115 3.50 -9.45 2.05
N LYS A 116 4.46 -9.99 1.29
CA LYS A 116 5.27 -11.12 1.78
C LYS A 116 6.23 -10.64 2.84
N LEU A 117 5.83 -10.68 4.11
CA LEU A 117 6.75 -10.46 5.22
C LEU A 117 7.23 -11.80 5.78
N PRO A 118 8.51 -12.16 5.65
CA PRO A 118 9.07 -13.25 6.44
C PRO A 118 9.00 -12.81 7.92
N ILE A 119 8.37 -13.66 8.70
CA ILE A 119 8.10 -13.56 10.13
C ILE A 119 9.32 -13.02 10.91
N GLY A 120 9.13 -12.01 11.77
CA GLY A 120 10.10 -11.68 12.83
C GLY A 120 10.15 -10.21 13.27
N GLY A 121 9.40 -9.84 14.32
CA GLY A 121 9.81 -8.77 15.24
C GLY A 121 9.28 -7.34 15.04
N LEU A 122 8.44 -7.06 14.04
CA LEU A 122 7.93 -5.70 13.80
C LEU A 122 6.41 -5.64 13.97
N SER A 123 5.95 -4.69 14.79
CA SER A 123 4.53 -4.43 15.04
C SER A 123 3.82 -4.06 13.73
N PRO A 124 2.49 -4.24 13.62
CA PRO A 124 1.73 -3.87 12.43
C PRO A 124 2.00 -2.43 11.95
N HIS A 125 2.31 -1.51 12.88
CA HIS A 125 2.66 -0.13 12.54
C HIS A 125 4.05 -0.01 11.87
N GLN A 126 5.03 -0.78 12.33
CA GLN A 126 6.38 -0.76 11.80
C GLN A 126 6.50 -1.38 10.40
N ARG A 127 5.52 -2.20 9.99
CA ARG A 127 5.49 -2.88 8.69
C ARG A 127 5.22 -1.93 7.52
N LEU A 128 4.48 -0.85 7.75
CA LEU A 128 4.17 0.16 6.74
C LEU A 128 5.05 1.40 6.89
N LEU A 129 5.46 1.76 8.12
CA LEU A 129 6.42 2.86 8.35
C LEU A 129 7.81 2.63 7.74
N GLN A 130 8.26 1.38 7.58
CA GLN A 130 9.54 1.10 6.89
C GLN A 130 9.51 1.36 5.38
N GLN A 131 8.35 1.70 4.80
CA GLN A 131 8.21 2.05 3.39
C GLN A 131 8.21 3.57 3.13
N LEU A 132 8.24 4.40 4.18
CA LEU A 132 8.14 5.87 4.07
C LEU A 132 9.36 6.63 4.60
N ILE A 133 10.48 5.95 4.83
CA ILE A 133 11.78 6.58 5.15
C ILE A 133 12.85 5.98 4.25
#